data_AF-A0AA40KLQ6-F1
#
_entry.id   AF-A0AA40KLQ6-F1
#
_cell.length_a   1.000
_cell.length_b   1.000
_cell.length_c   1.000
_cell.angle_alpha   90.00
_cell.angle_beta   90.00
_cell.angle_gamma   90.00
#
_symmetry.space_group_name_H-M   'P 1'
#
loop_
_entity.id
_entity.type
_entity.pdbx_description
1 polymer ?
#
loop_
_entity_poly.entity_id
_entity_poly.type
_entity_poly.pdbx_seq_one_letter_code
_entity_poly.pdbx_strand_id
1 'polypeptide(L)'
;MYEDITVCDNTLNKSHKQIGSGECKCYENNAPCIIVHGGAGDIDDFIIIEKMTACKKAAVNGYKKLMNGGTSVDAVEAALWWLECDEFFNCSYGSVLNEIGAFYIYFT
;
A
#
# COMPACT_ATOMS: atom_id res chain seq x y z
N MET A 1 -0.21 1.85 23.11
CA MET A 1 1.08 1.45 22.49
C MET A 1 0.85 1.39 20.99
N TYR A 2 0.68 2.56 20.36
CA TYR A 2 0.51 2.70 18.92
C TYR A 2 1.64 3.59 18.47
N GLU A 3 2.62 3.02 17.75
CA GLU A 3 3.61 3.84 17.07
C GLU A 3 3.00 4.39 15.79
N ASP A 4 2.89 5.71 15.80
CA ASP A 4 2.62 6.60 14.68
C ASP A 4 3.60 6.30 13.54
N ILE A 5 3.15 5.59 12.51
CA ILE A 5 4.02 5.15 11.41
C ILE A 5 3.94 6.15 10.27
N THR A 6 4.67 7.24 10.48
CA THR A 6 5.32 7.98 9.42
C THR A 6 6.59 7.21 9.04
N VAL A 7 6.55 6.36 8.02
CA VAL A 7 7.79 5.92 7.35
C VAL A 7 8.03 6.88 6.19
N CYS A 8 8.41 8.10 6.53
CA CYS A 8 9.33 8.84 5.69
C CYS A 8 10.70 8.68 6.36
N ASP A 9 11.56 7.82 5.80
CA ASP A 9 12.95 7.72 6.23
C ASP A 9 13.62 9.08 6.04
N ASN A 10 13.69 9.87 7.12
CA ASN A 10 14.22 11.23 7.17
C ASN A 10 15.76 11.24 7.28
N THR A 11 16.45 10.42 6.48
CA THR A 11 17.93 10.40 6.44
C THR A 11 18.52 11.20 5.28
N LEU A 12 17.81 12.22 4.78
CA LEU A 12 18.36 13.17 3.81
C LEU A 12 18.81 14.46 4.52
N ASN A 13 20.11 14.73 4.41
CA ASN A 13 20.86 15.87 4.94
C ASN A 13 20.08 17.21 4.97
N LYS A 14 19.86 17.74 6.17
CA LYS A 14 19.34 19.10 6.38
C LYS A 14 20.40 20.14 6.02
N SER A 15 20.26 20.77 4.86
CA SER A 15 20.77 22.14 4.65
C SER A 15 19.62 23.12 4.81
N HIS A 16 19.62 23.85 5.93
CA HIS A 16 18.62 24.85 6.27
C HIS A 16 18.61 26.01 5.24
N LYS A 17 17.45 26.31 4.66
CA LYS A 17 17.18 27.61 4.02
C LYS A 17 15.78 28.08 4.43
N GLN A 18 15.70 29.30 4.97
CA GLN A 18 14.45 29.91 5.44
C GLN A 18 13.45 30.04 4.28
N ILE A 19 12.18 29.69 4.53
CA ILE A 19 11.12 29.58 3.52
C ILE A 19 10.14 30.75 3.69
N GLY A 20 9.92 31.51 2.61
CA GLY A 20 8.81 32.45 2.48
C GLY A 20 7.49 31.71 2.28
N SER A 21 6.42 32.22 2.89
CA SER A 21 5.09 31.60 2.90
C SER A 21 4.50 31.47 1.50
N GLY A 22 4.39 30.24 0.95
CA GLY A 22 3.53 29.99 -0.22
C GLY A 22 3.86 28.85 -1.19
N GLU A 23 4.98 28.12 -1.09
CA GLU A 23 5.37 27.13 -2.13
C GLU A 23 5.29 25.66 -1.67
N CYS A 24 4.53 24.81 -2.41
CA CYS A 24 4.56 23.35 -2.23
C CYS A 24 5.86 22.77 -2.79
N LYS A 25 6.72 22.24 -1.92
CA LYS A 25 7.99 21.58 -2.28
C LYS A 25 7.83 20.12 -2.74
N CYS A 26 6.68 19.78 -3.31
CA CYS A 26 6.33 18.41 -3.70
C CYS A 26 7.30 17.81 -4.75
N TYR A 27 8.03 18.64 -5.51
CA TYR A 27 9.05 18.23 -6.50
C TYR A 27 10.46 17.99 -5.89
N GLU A 28 10.76 18.44 -4.67
CA GLU A 28 12.10 18.28 -4.09
C GLU A 28 12.34 16.89 -3.46
N ASN A 29 11.31 16.03 -3.43
CA ASN A 29 11.40 14.65 -2.96
C ASN A 29 11.24 13.69 -4.14
N ASN A 30 12.37 13.22 -4.69
CA ASN A 30 12.44 12.16 -5.69
C ASN A 30 12.22 10.76 -5.10
N ALA A 31 11.70 10.68 -3.86
CA ALA A 31 11.40 9.43 -3.21
C ALA A 31 10.18 8.79 -3.90
N PRO A 32 10.24 7.49 -4.23
CA PRO A 32 9.11 6.80 -4.84
C PRO A 32 7.91 6.79 -3.88
N CYS A 33 6.70 6.63 -4.40
CA CYS A 33 5.49 6.53 -3.59
C CYS A 33 4.65 5.34 -4.07
N ILE A 34 3.96 4.67 -3.14
CA ILE A 34 2.99 3.62 -3.42
C ILE A 34 1.74 3.84 -2.59
N ILE A 35 0.58 3.60 -3.19
CA ILE A 35 -0.73 3.66 -2.53
C ILE A 35 -1.40 2.30 -2.72
N VAL A 36 -1.96 1.77 -1.64
CA VAL A 36 -2.67 0.48 -1.63
C VAL A 36 -4.07 0.73 -1.05
N HIS A 37 -5.09 0.12 -1.64
CA HIS A 37 -6.46 0.15 -1.13
C HIS A 37 -7.05 -1.25 -1.01
N GLY A 38 -7.87 -1.48 0.01
CA GLY A 38 -8.50 -2.77 0.27
C GLY A 38 -9.83 -3.03 -0.43
N GLY A 39 -10.34 -2.03 -1.16
CA GLY A 39 -11.68 -2.03 -1.73
C GLY A 39 -12.64 -1.13 -0.93
N ALA A 40 -13.92 -1.18 -1.28
CA ALA A 40 -14.99 -0.39 -0.65
C ALA A 40 -16.08 -1.32 -0.09
N GLY A 41 -16.79 -0.85 0.93
CA GLY A 41 -17.90 -1.58 1.57
C GLY A 41 -17.96 -1.30 3.07
N ASP A 42 -19.04 -1.77 3.70
CA ASP A 42 -19.15 -1.76 5.15
C ASP A 42 -18.21 -2.82 5.72
N ILE A 43 -17.32 -2.40 6.63
CA ILE A 43 -16.32 -3.25 7.25
C ILE A 43 -16.77 -3.49 8.68
N ASP A 44 -16.87 -4.76 9.06
CA ASP A 44 -17.16 -5.15 10.44
C ASP A 44 -15.99 -4.74 11.36
N ASP A 45 -16.30 -4.13 12.50
CA ASP A 45 -15.32 -3.73 13.52
C ASP A 45 -14.38 -4.88 13.93
N PHE A 46 -14.86 -6.13 13.87
CA PHE A 46 -14.06 -7.32 14.18
C PHE A 46 -12.93 -7.61 13.18
N ILE A 47 -12.97 -7.04 11.96
CA ILE A 47 -11.96 -7.29 10.90
C ILE A 47 -11.20 -6.03 10.48
N ILE A 48 -11.50 -4.87 11.06
CA ILE A 48 -10.86 -3.59 10.70
C ILE A 48 -9.34 -3.67 10.92
N ILE A 49 -8.90 -4.26 12.04
CA ILE A 49 -7.48 -4.31 12.40
C ILE A 49 -6.71 -5.18 11.39
N GLU A 50 -7.30 -6.31 11.00
CA GLU A 50 -6.77 -7.28 10.05
C GLU A 50 -6.63 -6.63 8.68
N LYS A 51 -7.69 -5.98 8.17
CA LYS A 51 -7.66 -5.28 6.87
C LYS A 51 -6.63 -4.13 6.86
N MET A 52 -6.55 -3.35 7.95
CA MET A 52 -5.54 -2.28 8.05
C MET A 52 -4.11 -2.84 8.09
N THR A 53 -3.90 -3.94 8.81
CA THR A 53 -2.60 -4.62 8.90
C THR A 53 -2.17 -5.18 7.54
N ALA A 54 -3.09 -5.80 6.81
CA ALA A 54 -2.85 -6.34 5.48
C ALA A 54 -2.53 -5.25 4.44
N CYS A 55 -3.31 -4.17 4.38
CA CYS A 55 -3.02 -3.01 3.52
C CYS A 55 -1.64 -2.42 3.81
N LYS A 56 -1.30 -2.27 5.11
CA LYS A 56 0.01 -1.80 5.53
C LYS A 56 1.13 -2.75 5.08
N LYS A 57 0.93 -4.05 5.24
CA LYS A 57 1.90 -5.07 4.81
C LYS A 57 2.12 -5.04 3.30
N ALA A 58 1.05 -4.94 2.52
CA ALA A 58 1.12 -4.79 1.06
C ALA A 58 1.90 -3.53 0.66
N ALA A 59 1.56 -2.37 1.24
CA ALA A 59 2.23 -1.11 0.96
C ALA A 59 3.73 -1.14 1.31
N VAL A 60 4.09 -1.70 2.49
CA VAL A 60 5.49 -1.84 2.91
C VAL A 60 6.29 -2.73 1.94
N ASN A 61 5.73 -3.83 1.47
CA ASN A 61 6.43 -4.72 0.55
C ASN A 61 6.59 -4.13 -0.85
N GLY A 62 5.56 -3.45 -1.37
CA GLY A 62 5.69 -2.72 -2.63
C GLY A 62 6.68 -1.57 -2.53
N TYR A 63 6.67 -0.80 -1.44
CA TYR A 63 7.63 0.28 -1.21
C TYR A 63 9.07 -0.24 -1.12
N LYS A 64 9.31 -1.36 -0.43
CA LYS A 64 10.62 -2.02 -0.40
C LYS A 64 11.11 -2.37 -1.80
N LYS A 65 10.22 -2.80 -2.71
CA LYS A 65 10.57 -3.11 -4.09
C LYS A 65 11.04 -1.86 -4.84
N LEU A 66 10.37 -0.72 -4.65
CA LEU A 66 10.78 0.57 -5.21
C LEU A 66 12.14 1.05 -4.65
N MET A 67 12.33 0.94 -3.34
CA MET A 67 13.59 1.34 -2.68
C MET A 67 14.78 0.49 -3.13
N ASN A 68 14.53 -0.76 -3.53
CA ASN A 68 15.56 -1.67 -4.06
C ASN A 68 15.81 -1.48 -5.58
N GLY A 69 15.27 -0.42 -6.20
CA GLY A 69 15.44 -0.12 -7.62
C GLY A 69 14.54 -0.93 -8.57
N GLY A 70 13.51 -1.58 -8.04
CA GLY A 70 12.49 -2.24 -8.86
C GLY A 70 11.63 -1.24 -9.64
N THR A 71 10.99 -1.71 -10.70
CA THR A 71 10.07 -0.89 -11.49
C THR A 71 8.76 -0.61 -10.74
N SER A 72 7.95 0.32 -11.24
CA SER A 72 6.59 0.51 -10.72
C SER A 72 5.75 -0.77 -10.84
N VAL A 73 5.91 -1.54 -11.92
CA VAL A 73 5.22 -2.81 -12.15
C VAL A 73 5.60 -3.84 -11.08
N ASP A 74 6.91 -4.02 -10.86
CA ASP A 74 7.43 -4.89 -9.81
C ASP A 74 6.84 -4.57 -8.42
N ALA A 75 6.69 -3.28 -8.13
CA ALA A 75 6.19 -2.81 -6.84
C ALA A 75 4.69 -3.06 -6.65
N VAL A 76 3.88 -2.83 -7.69
CA VAL A 76 2.44 -3.11 -7.62
C VAL A 76 2.18 -4.62 -7.58
N GLU A 77 2.93 -5.43 -8.31
CA GLU A 77 2.85 -6.90 -8.23
C GLU A 77 3.17 -7.40 -6.82
N ALA A 78 4.26 -6.89 -6.23
CA ALA A 78 4.65 -7.25 -4.87
C ALA A 78 3.59 -6.83 -3.83
N ALA A 79 2.95 -5.68 -4.00
CA ALA A 79 1.88 -5.24 -3.11
C ALA A 79 0.59 -6.08 -3.29
N LEU A 80 0.19 -6.34 -4.54
CA LEU A 80 -1.00 -7.13 -4.88
C LEU A 80 -0.91 -8.55 -4.33
N TRP A 81 0.23 -9.21 -4.48
CA TRP A 81 0.46 -10.56 -3.94
C TRP A 81 0.07 -10.68 -2.47
N TRP A 82 0.40 -9.66 -1.66
CA TRP A 82 0.06 -9.65 -0.23
C TRP A 82 -1.42 -9.43 0.06
N LEU A 83 -2.14 -8.70 -0.79
CA LEU A 83 -3.60 -8.58 -0.66
C LEU A 83 -4.29 -9.87 -1.07
N GLU A 84 -3.82 -10.52 -2.14
CA GLU A 84 -4.41 -11.73 -2.68
C GLU A 84 -4.24 -12.97 -1.82
N CYS A 85 -3.19 -13.00 -1.00
CA CYS A 85 -2.97 -14.06 -0.03
C CYS A 85 -3.81 -13.86 1.26
N ASP A 86 -4.52 -12.73 1.40
CA ASP A 86 -5.26 -12.39 2.60
C ASP A 86 -6.76 -12.62 2.38
N GLU A 87 -7.36 -13.45 3.24
CA GLU A 87 -8.75 -13.91 3.10
C GLU A 87 -9.78 -12.79 3.27
N PHE A 88 -9.40 -11.68 3.89
CA PHE A 88 -10.32 -10.57 4.14
C PHE A 88 -10.48 -9.64 2.93
N PHE A 89 -9.81 -9.92 1.82
CA PHE A 89 -9.87 -9.13 0.59
C PHE A 89 -10.55 -9.90 -0.53
N ASN A 90 -11.46 -9.23 -1.21
CA ASN A 90 -12.15 -9.77 -2.37
C ASN A 90 -11.23 -9.75 -3.61
N CYS A 91 -10.16 -10.53 -3.55
CA CYS A 91 -9.21 -10.76 -4.62
C CYS A 91 -8.56 -12.13 -4.45
N SER A 92 -8.38 -12.86 -5.56
CA SER A 92 -7.77 -14.20 -5.58
C SER A 92 -8.33 -15.13 -4.49
N TYR A 93 -7.54 -15.48 -3.46
CA TYR A 93 -7.93 -16.43 -2.41
C TYR A 93 -9.21 -16.02 -1.67
N GLY A 94 -9.39 -14.72 -1.37
CA GLY A 94 -10.57 -14.20 -0.69
C GLY A 94 -11.68 -13.73 -1.63
N SER A 95 -11.61 -14.06 -2.92
CA SER A 95 -12.64 -13.66 -3.90
C SER A 95 -14.02 -14.14 -3.48
N VAL A 96 -15.05 -13.35 -3.77
CA VAL A 96 -16.43 -13.79 -3.62
C VAL A 96 -16.83 -14.74 -4.76
N LEU A 97 -17.80 -15.59 -4.49
CA LEU A 97 -18.38 -16.49 -5.49
C LEU A 97 -19.26 -15.72 -6.47
N ASN A 98 -19.29 -16.19 -7.71
CA ASN A 98 -20.30 -15.78 -8.70
C ASN A 98 -21.64 -16.50 -8.45
N GLU A 99 -22.64 -16.19 -9.27
CA GLU A 99 -24.00 -16.76 -9.17
C GLU A 99 -24.07 -18.29 -9.27
N ILE A 100 -23.08 -18.92 -9.92
CA ILE A 100 -22.99 -20.39 -10.06
C ILE A 100 -22.09 -21.03 -9.00
N GLY A 101 -21.60 -20.25 -8.02
CA GLY A 101 -20.74 -20.75 -6.95
C GLY A 101 -19.30 -21.04 -7.39
N ALA A 102 -18.80 -20.36 -8.42
CA ALA A 102 -17.42 -20.47 -8.90
C ALA A 102 -16.64 -19.16 -8.73
N PHE A 103 -15.31 -19.26 -8.66
CA PHE A 103 -14.40 -18.12 -8.73
C PHE A 103 -13.90 -17.94 -10.16
N TYR A 104 -13.85 -16.69 -10.64
CA TYR A 104 -13.09 -16.33 -11.84
C TYR A 104 -11.88 -15.49 -11.44
N ILE A 105 -10.70 -16.07 -11.59
CA ILE A 105 -9.43 -15.35 -11.44
C ILE A 105 -8.85 -15.13 -12.83
N TYR A 106 -8.96 -13.90 -13.34
CA TYR A 106 -8.21 -13.47 -14.52
C TYR A 106 -6.94 -12.82 -14.01
N PHE A 107 -5.82 -13.50 -14.19
CA PHE A 107 -4.52 -12.84 -14.15
C PHE A 107 -4.05 -12.59 -15.58
N THR A 108 -3.80 -11.32 -15.91
CA THR A 108 -3.10 -10.89 -17.13
C THR A 108 -1.60 -10.94 -16.94
#